data_AF-A0AAW1IYQ7-F1
#
_entry.id   AF-A0AAW1IYQ7-F1
#
_cell.length_a   1.000
_cell.length_b   1.000
_cell.length_c   1.000
_cell.angle_alpha   90.00
_cell.angle_beta   90.00
_cell.angle_gamma   90.00
#
_symmetry.space_group_name_H-M   'P 1'
#
loop_
_entity.id
_entity.type
_entity.pdbx_description
1 polymer ?
#
loop_
_entity_poly.entity_id
_entity_poly.type
_entity_poly.pdbx_seq_one_letter_code
_entity_poly.pdbx_strand_id
1 'polypeptide(L)'
;MVIFQITHAAFVVVNIADYTTAIAVSVTVTVVFEFLVRFYIIVFKKSVINEILSNVWREYWPLSVLSPKKSEHYSGKCKFVLGLIMSCYILAIIYTTRITFAPFLTNTELIFKSILPFQWNQTYTYEFVYMWQFFTVWYWVNFVNSFDVLMILVVTVSAVQFGVLQNVIKNILNEKGERQRKHLYDKDISIQDMFRKWLDQQRMLIEYRIVA
;
A
#
# COMPACT_ATOMS: atom_id res chain seq x y z
N MET A 1 -8.31 9.28 21.49
CA MET A 1 -8.15 8.04 20.70
C MET A 1 -7.68 6.86 21.54
N VAL A 2 -6.55 6.95 22.26
CA VAL A 2 -6.04 5.85 23.11
C VAL A 2 -7.02 5.40 24.19
N ILE A 3 -7.70 6.35 24.88
CA ILE A 3 -8.71 6.04 25.91
C ILE A 3 -9.84 5.16 25.34
N PHE A 4 -10.32 5.49 24.14
CA PHE A 4 -11.36 4.72 23.45
C PHE A 4 -10.90 3.28 23.17
N GLN A 5 -9.63 3.08 22.79
CA GLN A 5 -9.09 1.74 22.57
C GLN A 5 -9.00 0.93 23.85
N ILE A 6 -8.57 1.55 24.94
CA ILE A 6 -8.50 0.89 26.25
C ILE A 6 -9.90 0.44 26.66
N THR A 7 -10.91 1.29 26.50
CA THR A 7 -12.30 0.94 26.81
C THR A 7 -12.91 -0.12 25.88
N HIS A 8 -12.46 -0.16 24.62
CA HIS A 8 -12.92 -1.13 23.63
C HIS A 8 -12.23 -2.50 23.83
N ALA A 9 -10.93 -2.53 24.11
CA ALA A 9 -10.20 -3.73 24.44
C ALA A 9 -10.63 -4.30 25.80
N ALA A 10 -10.89 -3.45 26.79
CA ALA A 10 -11.44 -3.87 28.08
C ALA A 10 -12.81 -4.56 27.94
N PHE A 11 -13.63 -4.14 26.96
CA PHE A 11 -14.91 -4.80 26.68
C PHE A 11 -14.72 -6.28 26.30
N VAL A 12 -13.67 -6.62 25.53
CA VAL A 12 -13.34 -8.02 25.17
C VAL A 12 -13.00 -8.83 26.42
N VAL A 13 -12.18 -8.29 27.31
CA VAL A 13 -11.75 -8.97 28.54
C VAL A 13 -12.94 -9.24 29.46
N VAL A 14 -13.83 -8.25 29.62
CA VAL A 14 -15.01 -8.35 30.48
C VAL A 14 -16.04 -9.34 29.93
N ASN A 15 -16.17 -9.44 28.60
CA ASN A 15 -17.17 -10.30 27.95
C ASN A 15 -16.57 -11.59 27.38
N ILE A 16 -15.40 -12.04 27.86
CA ILE A 16 -14.70 -13.21 27.33
C ILE A 16 -15.50 -14.52 27.46
N ALA A 17 -16.45 -14.57 28.40
CA ALA A 17 -17.36 -15.69 28.59
C ALA A 17 -18.39 -15.83 27.45
N ASP A 18 -18.74 -14.74 26.76
CA ASP A 18 -19.52 -14.76 25.53
C ASP A 18 -18.58 -14.77 24.33
N TYR A 19 -18.20 -15.97 23.91
CA TYR A 19 -17.27 -16.18 22.80
C TYR A 19 -17.69 -15.48 21.50
N THR A 20 -19.00 -15.43 21.19
CA THR A 20 -19.48 -14.86 19.92
C THR A 20 -19.25 -13.36 19.91
N THR A 21 -19.64 -12.68 21.00
CA THR A 21 -19.45 -11.24 21.16
C THR A 21 -17.97 -10.88 21.30
N ALA A 22 -17.21 -11.66 22.08
CA ALA A 22 -15.78 -11.43 22.26
C ALA A 22 -15.00 -11.54 20.94
N ILE A 23 -15.31 -12.52 20.10
CA ILE A 23 -14.68 -12.68 18.77
C ILE A 23 -15.04 -11.48 17.88
N ALA A 24 -16.32 -11.10 17.81
CA ALA A 24 -16.77 -9.98 16.99
C ALA A 24 -16.07 -8.66 17.36
N VAL A 25 -15.93 -8.38 18.66
CA VAL A 25 -15.23 -7.17 19.15
C VAL A 25 -13.71 -7.28 19.00
N SER A 26 -13.14 -8.49 19.07
CA SER A 26 -11.70 -8.69 18.84
C SER A 26 -11.27 -8.34 17.41
N VAL A 27 -12.14 -8.60 16.42
CA VAL A 27 -11.90 -8.20 15.02
C VAL A 27 -11.77 -6.67 14.93
N THR A 28 -12.68 -5.92 15.56
CA THR A 28 -12.62 -4.45 15.54
C THR A 28 -11.41 -3.91 16.31
N VAL A 29 -11.05 -4.52 17.44
CA VAL A 29 -9.81 -4.19 18.16
C VAL A 29 -8.57 -4.40 17.28
N THR A 30 -8.53 -5.47 16.50
CA THR A 30 -7.41 -5.77 15.59
C THR A 30 -7.24 -4.69 14.52
N VAL A 31 -8.33 -4.28 13.87
CA VAL A 31 -8.33 -3.19 12.88
C VAL A 31 -7.78 -1.89 13.48
N VAL A 32 -8.06 -1.64 14.75
CA VAL A 32 -7.62 -0.45 15.46
C VAL A 32 -6.11 -0.49 15.76
N PHE A 33 -5.58 -1.64 16.16
CA PHE A 33 -4.13 -1.83 16.29
C PHE A 33 -3.41 -1.71 14.94
N GLU A 34 -4.00 -2.29 13.92
CA GLU A 34 -3.53 -2.21 12.54
C GLU A 34 -3.44 -0.76 12.04
N PHE A 35 -4.44 0.06 12.36
CA PHE A 35 -4.41 1.49 12.09
C PHE A 35 -3.24 2.16 12.82
N LEU A 36 -3.06 1.91 14.12
CA LEU A 36 -2.01 2.56 14.91
C LEU A 36 -0.60 2.27 14.38
N VAL A 37 -0.34 1.00 14.05
CA VAL A 37 0.96 0.58 13.51
C VAL A 37 1.23 1.28 12.17
N ARG A 38 0.26 1.27 11.25
CA ARG A 38 0.42 1.93 9.94
C ARG A 38 0.51 3.45 10.08
N PHE A 39 -0.21 4.05 11.01
CA PHE A 39 -0.13 5.48 11.33
C PHE A 39 1.25 5.85 11.85
N TYR A 40 1.78 5.05 12.78
CA TYR A 40 3.15 5.19 13.25
C TYR A 40 4.16 5.11 12.09
N ILE A 41 4.01 4.13 11.19
CA ILE A 41 4.90 3.99 10.03
C ILE A 41 4.82 5.25 9.14
N ILE A 42 3.63 5.72 8.77
CA ILE A 42 3.49 6.90 7.92
C ILE A 42 4.12 8.15 8.57
N VAL A 43 3.88 8.37 9.86
CA VAL A 43 4.36 9.57 10.55
C VAL A 43 5.88 9.52 10.76
N PHE A 44 6.41 8.40 11.27
CA PHE A 44 7.81 8.31 11.69
C PHE A 44 8.76 7.76 10.61
N LYS A 45 8.24 7.07 9.59
CA LYS A 45 9.03 6.55 8.46
C LYS A 45 8.70 7.26 7.15
N LYS A 46 8.13 8.46 7.21
CA LYS A 46 7.83 9.30 6.04
C LYS A 46 9.02 9.48 5.11
N SER A 47 10.22 9.68 5.64
CA SER A 47 11.44 9.85 4.84
C SER A 47 11.72 8.62 3.97
N VAL A 48 11.63 7.43 4.56
CA VAL A 48 11.82 6.14 3.86
C VAL A 48 10.76 5.93 2.79
N ILE A 49 9.48 6.20 3.10
CA ILE A 49 8.39 6.08 2.11
C ILE A 49 8.63 7.04 0.94
N ASN A 50 8.98 8.29 1.23
CA ASN A 50 9.26 9.29 0.21
C ASN A 50 10.47 8.92 -0.65
N GLU A 51 11.51 8.35 -0.06
CA GLU A 51 12.68 7.86 -0.79
C GLU A 51 12.30 6.72 -1.74
N ILE A 52 11.55 5.72 -1.26
CA ILE A 52 11.03 4.62 -2.09
C ILE A 52 10.20 5.18 -3.25
N LEU A 53 9.26 6.08 -2.98
CA LEU A 53 8.41 6.67 -4.02
C LEU A 53 9.22 7.52 -5.01
N SER A 54 10.24 8.24 -4.54
CA SER A 54 11.14 9.00 -5.40
C SER A 54 11.95 8.07 -6.31
N ASN A 55 12.46 6.95 -5.80
CA ASN A 55 13.21 5.97 -6.60
C ASN A 55 12.31 5.29 -7.63
N VAL A 56 11.09 4.90 -7.22
CA VAL A 56 10.06 4.37 -8.13
C VAL A 56 9.71 5.38 -9.22
N TRP A 57 9.67 6.67 -8.92
CA TRP A 57 9.34 7.70 -9.90
C TRP A 57 10.50 8.04 -10.85
N ARG A 58 11.71 8.12 -10.33
CA ARG A 58 12.89 8.63 -11.07
C ARG A 58 13.70 7.55 -11.77
N GLU A 59 13.82 6.37 -11.17
CA GLU A 59 14.77 5.35 -11.62
C GLU A 59 14.11 4.22 -12.41
N TYR A 60 12.79 4.07 -12.27
CA TYR A 60 12.09 2.95 -12.88
C TYR A 60 11.86 3.18 -14.36
N TRP A 61 12.09 2.12 -15.14
CA TRP A 61 12.04 2.19 -16.59
C TRP A 61 10.59 2.10 -17.09
N PRO A 62 10.20 2.90 -18.10
CA PRO A 62 8.87 2.79 -18.67
C PRO A 62 8.72 1.46 -19.41
N LEU A 63 7.50 0.91 -19.40
CA LEU A 63 7.19 -0.35 -20.09
C LEU A 63 7.33 -0.27 -21.62
N SER A 64 7.44 0.94 -22.18
CA SER A 64 7.71 1.20 -23.61
C SER A 64 9.06 0.66 -24.07
N VAL A 65 10.00 0.44 -23.15
CA VAL A 65 11.31 -0.16 -23.43
C VAL A 65 11.19 -1.62 -23.87
N LEU A 66 10.11 -2.29 -23.47
CA LEU A 66 9.87 -3.68 -23.82
C LEU A 66 9.25 -3.83 -25.21
N SER A 67 9.32 -5.05 -25.76
CA SER A 67 8.54 -5.38 -26.95
C SER A 67 7.02 -5.26 -26.65
N PRO A 68 6.19 -4.90 -27.63
CA PRO A 68 4.77 -4.62 -27.39
C PRO A 68 4.03 -5.77 -26.68
N LYS A 69 4.28 -7.01 -27.10
CA LYS A 69 3.72 -8.22 -26.49
C LYS A 69 4.07 -8.37 -24.99
N LYS A 70 5.30 -8.05 -24.61
CA LYS A 70 5.74 -8.14 -23.20
C LYS A 70 5.21 -6.96 -22.38
N SER A 71 5.20 -5.77 -22.97
CA SER A 71 4.62 -4.57 -22.35
C SER A 71 3.14 -4.80 -22.02
N GLU A 72 2.38 -5.37 -22.96
CA GLU A 72 0.98 -5.74 -22.76
C GLU A 72 0.82 -6.79 -21.66
N HIS A 73 1.66 -7.82 -21.62
CA HIS A 73 1.65 -8.83 -20.55
C HIS A 73 1.83 -8.23 -19.15
N TYR A 74 2.85 -7.36 -18.96
CA TYR A 74 3.07 -6.71 -17.67
C TYR A 74 1.98 -5.70 -17.32
N SER A 75 1.49 -4.94 -18.31
CA SER A 75 0.35 -4.04 -18.13
C SER A 75 -0.91 -4.79 -17.70
N GLY A 76 -1.19 -5.94 -18.32
CA GLY A 76 -2.29 -6.83 -17.96
C GLY A 76 -2.18 -7.33 -16.52
N LYS A 77 -0.97 -7.72 -16.07
CA LYS A 77 -0.73 -8.09 -14.67
C LYS A 77 -1.00 -6.94 -13.71
N CYS A 78 -0.52 -5.73 -14.00
CA CYS A 78 -0.80 -4.56 -13.17
C CYS A 78 -2.31 -4.25 -13.09
N LYS A 79 -3.01 -4.31 -14.22
CA LYS A 79 -4.47 -4.11 -14.28
C LYS A 79 -5.22 -5.19 -13.50
N PHE A 80 -4.77 -6.44 -13.57
CA PHE A 80 -5.35 -7.53 -12.80
C PHE A 80 -5.19 -7.31 -11.30
N VAL A 81 -3.98 -6.96 -10.84
CA VAL A 81 -3.72 -6.64 -9.42
C VAL A 81 -4.56 -5.43 -8.97
N LEU A 82 -4.62 -4.37 -9.79
CA LEU A 82 -5.47 -3.21 -9.52
C LEU A 82 -6.95 -3.61 -9.39
N GLY A 83 -7.42 -4.48 -10.29
CA GLY A 83 -8.77 -5.04 -10.23
C GLY A 83 -9.05 -5.76 -8.92
N LEU A 84 -8.14 -6.65 -8.48
CA LEU A 84 -8.26 -7.34 -7.19
C LEU A 84 -8.30 -6.37 -6.01
N ILE A 85 -7.41 -5.37 -5.99
CA ILE A 85 -7.39 -4.33 -4.94
C ILE A 85 -8.73 -3.61 -4.88
N MET A 86 -9.26 -3.16 -6.03
CA MET A 86 -10.54 -2.46 -6.09
C MET A 86 -11.70 -3.35 -5.64
N SER A 87 -11.71 -4.63 -6.00
CA SER A 87 -12.71 -5.58 -5.53
C SER A 87 -12.66 -5.76 -4.00
N CYS A 88 -11.47 -5.92 -3.41
CA CYS A 88 -11.31 -5.99 -1.96
C CYS A 88 -11.75 -4.69 -1.27
N TYR A 89 -11.45 -3.54 -1.85
CA TYR A 89 -11.84 -2.23 -1.32
C TYR A 89 -13.36 -2.05 -1.31
N ILE A 90 -14.05 -2.45 -2.39
CA ILE A 90 -15.52 -2.41 -2.47
C ILE A 90 -16.14 -3.31 -1.38
N LEU A 91 -15.60 -4.53 -1.20
CA LEU A 91 -16.05 -5.42 -0.13
C LEU A 91 -15.86 -4.78 1.25
N ALA A 92 -14.71 -4.17 1.51
CA ALA A 92 -14.43 -3.47 2.76
C ALA A 92 -15.45 -2.34 3.02
N ILE A 93 -15.81 -1.56 1.99
CA ILE A 93 -16.85 -0.52 2.07
C ILE A 93 -18.22 -1.14 2.41
N ILE A 94 -18.61 -2.23 1.75
CA ILE A 94 -19.92 -2.88 1.98
C ILE A 94 -20.01 -3.38 3.42
N TYR A 95 -18.98 -4.08 3.91
CA TYR A 95 -18.95 -4.59 5.28
C TYR A 95 -18.91 -3.46 6.30
N THR A 96 -18.12 -2.42 6.08
CA THR A 96 -18.06 -1.24 6.96
C THR A 96 -19.41 -0.52 7.01
N THR A 97 -20.07 -0.36 5.86
CA THR A 97 -21.43 0.19 5.81
C THR A 97 -22.39 -0.66 6.63
N ARG A 98 -22.35 -2.00 6.52
CA ARG A 98 -23.20 -2.86 7.35
C ARG A 98 -22.92 -2.70 8.85
N ILE A 99 -21.66 -2.67 9.26
CA ILE A 99 -21.25 -2.51 10.68
C ILE A 99 -21.72 -1.15 11.22
N THR A 100 -21.64 -0.10 10.41
CA THR A 100 -21.99 1.27 10.82
C THR A 100 -23.49 1.59 10.70
N PHE A 101 -24.27 0.88 9.89
CA PHE A 101 -25.71 1.15 9.71
C PHE A 101 -26.62 0.18 10.47
N ALA A 102 -26.23 -1.07 10.70
CA ALA A 102 -27.08 -2.02 11.41
C ALA A 102 -27.43 -1.57 12.86
N PRO A 103 -26.48 -1.02 13.65
CA PRO A 103 -26.78 -0.50 14.98
C PRO A 103 -27.64 0.78 14.93
N PHE A 104 -27.44 1.63 13.91
CA PHE A 104 -28.24 2.83 13.69
C PHE A 104 -29.72 2.52 13.46
N LEU A 105 -30.02 1.49 12.67
CA LEU A 105 -31.40 1.10 12.37
C LEU A 105 -32.15 0.52 13.58
N THR A 106 -31.41 -0.03 14.53
CA THR A 106 -31.99 -0.67 15.73
C THR A 106 -31.97 0.25 16.96
N ASN A 107 -31.15 1.31 16.95
CA ASN A 107 -30.97 2.26 18.06
C ASN A 107 -30.68 1.60 19.42
N THR A 108 -30.17 0.37 19.41
CA THR A 108 -29.97 -0.44 20.61
C THR A 108 -28.49 -0.62 20.93
N GLU A 109 -27.59 -0.38 19.97
CA GLU A 109 -26.16 -0.66 20.12
C GLU A 109 -25.27 0.46 19.56
N LEU A 110 -24.08 0.61 20.15
CA LEU A 110 -23.00 1.41 19.59
C LEU A 110 -22.29 0.64 18.47
N ILE A 111 -21.71 1.36 17.50
CA ILE A 111 -20.92 0.75 16.41
C ILE A 111 -19.76 -0.07 16.99
N PHE A 112 -19.08 0.47 18.00
CA PHE A 112 -18.08 -0.23 18.78
C PHE A 112 -18.58 -0.46 20.20
N LYS A 113 -18.80 -1.73 20.54
CA LYS A 113 -19.11 -2.14 21.91
C LYS A 113 -17.95 -1.75 22.83
N SER A 114 -18.20 -0.83 23.75
CA SER A 114 -17.18 -0.18 24.58
C SER A 114 -17.74 0.11 25.96
N ILE A 115 -16.91 -0.02 27.00
CA ILE A 115 -17.28 0.34 28.37
C ILE A 115 -16.95 1.83 28.57
N LEU A 116 -17.94 2.70 28.44
CA LEU A 116 -17.77 4.14 28.63
C LEU A 116 -18.04 4.53 30.09
N PRO A 117 -17.29 5.50 30.65
CA PRO A 117 -17.46 5.94 32.05
C PRO A 117 -18.72 6.81 32.26
N PHE A 118 -19.58 6.93 31.26
CA PHE A 118 -20.81 7.73 31.27
C PHE A 118 -21.95 6.96 30.59
N GLN A 119 -23.19 7.33 30.93
CA GLN A 119 -24.40 6.73 30.36
C GLN A 119 -24.57 7.18 28.90
N TRP A 120 -24.11 6.33 27.97
CA TRP A 120 -24.20 6.58 26.54
C TRP A 120 -25.62 6.36 25.98
N ASN A 121 -26.51 5.70 26.72
CA ASN A 121 -27.87 5.34 26.28
C ASN A 121 -28.89 6.49 26.37
N GLN A 122 -28.49 7.67 26.80
CA GLN A 122 -29.34 8.88 26.78
C GLN A 122 -29.36 9.46 25.35
N THR A 123 -30.52 9.91 24.86
CA THR A 123 -30.74 10.28 23.45
C THR A 123 -29.64 11.18 22.85
N TYR A 124 -29.33 12.32 23.47
CA TYR A 124 -28.32 13.25 22.95
C TYR A 124 -26.89 12.72 23.07
N THR A 125 -26.59 12.00 24.17
CA THR A 125 -25.27 11.41 24.39
C THR A 125 -25.02 10.26 23.40
N TYR A 126 -26.04 9.46 23.12
CA TYR A 126 -26.00 8.37 22.14
C TYR A 126 -25.65 8.90 20.77
N GLU A 127 -26.41 9.87 20.25
CA GLU A 127 -26.21 10.43 18.91
C GLU A 127 -24.80 11.00 18.74
N PHE A 128 -24.31 11.72 19.75
CA PHE A 128 -22.96 12.29 19.73
C PHE A 128 -21.88 11.20 19.69
N VAL A 129 -21.96 10.21 20.57
CA VAL A 129 -21.00 9.09 20.61
C VAL A 129 -21.07 8.28 19.32
N TYR A 130 -22.28 8.05 18.80
CA TYR A 130 -22.51 7.31 17.57
C TYR A 130 -21.87 8.01 16.37
N MET A 131 -22.12 9.32 16.22
CA MET A 131 -21.54 10.13 15.15
C MET A 131 -20.01 10.15 15.23
N TRP A 132 -19.46 10.31 16.43
CA TRP A 132 -18.02 10.22 16.65
C TRP A 132 -17.44 8.86 16.24
N GLN A 133 -18.07 7.76 16.66
CA GLN A 133 -17.65 6.42 16.27
C GLN A 133 -17.76 6.20 14.76
N PHE A 134 -18.83 6.71 14.12
CA PHE A 134 -19.03 6.62 12.68
C PHE A 134 -17.86 7.22 11.91
N PHE A 135 -17.52 8.49 12.18
CA PHE A 135 -16.39 9.14 11.51
C PHE A 135 -15.07 8.43 11.79
N THR A 136 -14.89 7.96 13.03
CA THR A 136 -13.67 7.26 13.46
C THR A 136 -13.49 5.93 12.70
N VAL A 137 -14.54 5.11 12.58
CA VAL A 137 -14.52 3.84 11.83
C VAL A 137 -14.13 4.09 10.38
N TRP A 138 -14.83 5.02 9.73
CA TRP A 138 -14.59 5.31 8.31
C TRP A 138 -13.18 5.83 8.10
N TYR A 139 -12.70 6.71 8.97
CA TYR A 139 -11.33 7.20 8.90
C TYR A 139 -10.29 6.06 9.02
N TRP A 140 -10.44 5.18 10.00
CA TRP A 140 -9.51 4.05 10.20
C TRP A 140 -9.52 3.08 9.03
N VAL A 141 -10.70 2.68 8.54
CA VAL A 141 -10.84 1.76 7.41
C VAL A 141 -10.22 2.37 6.15
N ASN A 142 -10.52 3.64 5.83
CA ASN A 142 -9.92 4.30 4.67
C ASN A 142 -8.41 4.39 4.80
N PHE A 143 -7.89 4.72 5.99
CA PHE A 143 -6.46 4.85 6.23
C PHE A 143 -5.70 3.53 6.06
N VAL A 144 -6.17 2.46 6.70
CA VAL A 144 -5.56 1.12 6.63
C VAL A 144 -5.56 0.63 5.18
N ASN A 145 -6.71 0.70 4.50
CA ASN A 145 -6.80 0.26 3.11
C ASN A 145 -5.92 1.11 2.18
N SER A 146 -5.87 2.44 2.36
CA SER A 146 -5.03 3.31 1.53
C SER A 146 -3.54 2.98 1.68
N PHE A 147 -3.11 2.68 2.91
CA PHE A 147 -1.74 2.24 3.17
C PHE A 147 -1.44 0.90 2.49
N ASP A 148 -2.33 -0.08 2.61
CA ASP A 148 -2.15 -1.40 1.99
C ASP A 148 -2.13 -1.30 0.46
N VAL A 149 -3.01 -0.49 -0.13
CA VAL A 149 -3.02 -0.17 -1.57
C VAL A 149 -1.67 0.40 -2.00
N LEU A 150 -1.14 1.39 -1.27
CA LEU A 150 0.16 1.99 -1.57
C LEU A 150 1.28 0.94 -1.57
N MET A 151 1.36 0.12 -0.52
CA MET A 151 2.41 -0.89 -0.38
C MET A 151 2.30 -1.98 -1.46
N ILE A 152 1.09 -2.47 -1.76
CA ILE A 152 0.88 -3.47 -2.81
C ILE A 152 1.28 -2.89 -4.17
N LEU A 153 0.94 -1.63 -4.46
CA LEU A 153 1.33 -0.98 -5.72
C LEU A 153 2.85 -0.85 -5.83
N VAL A 154 3.54 -0.41 -4.77
CA VAL A 154 5.01 -0.32 -4.75
C VAL A 154 5.65 -1.68 -5.03
N VAL A 155 5.18 -2.74 -4.36
CA VAL A 155 5.69 -4.11 -4.58
C VAL A 155 5.40 -4.59 -6.01
N THR A 156 4.19 -4.34 -6.51
CA THR A 156 3.78 -4.76 -7.87
C THR A 156 4.64 -4.08 -8.93
N VAL A 157 4.82 -2.76 -8.83
CA VAL A 157 5.65 -2.01 -9.78
C VAL A 157 7.11 -2.48 -9.68
N SER A 158 7.64 -2.73 -8.49
CA SER A 158 9.01 -3.22 -8.30
C SER A 158 9.20 -4.62 -8.90
N ALA A 159 8.23 -5.52 -8.75
CA ALA A 159 8.27 -6.85 -9.36
C ALA A 159 8.23 -6.77 -10.90
N VAL A 160 7.45 -5.84 -11.45
CA VAL A 160 7.42 -5.58 -12.89
C VAL A 160 8.75 -5.01 -13.39
N GLN A 161 9.34 -4.05 -12.66
CA GLN A 161 10.66 -3.50 -12.99
C GLN A 161 11.76 -4.55 -12.99
N PHE A 162 11.73 -5.47 -12.04
CA PHE A 162 12.67 -6.59 -12.04
C PHE A 162 12.57 -7.41 -13.35
N GLY A 163 11.35 -7.67 -13.82
CA GLY A 163 11.12 -8.30 -15.11
C GLY A 163 11.59 -7.46 -16.30
N VAL A 164 11.42 -6.13 -16.24
CA VAL A 164 11.95 -5.20 -17.25
C VAL A 164 13.48 -5.28 -17.29
N LEU A 165 14.14 -5.19 -16.14
CA LEU A 165 15.60 -5.22 -16.01
C LEU A 165 16.19 -6.52 -16.55
N GLN A 166 15.63 -7.67 -16.17
CA GLN A 166 16.05 -8.97 -16.71
C GLN A 166 15.96 -9.03 -18.23
N ASN A 167 14.91 -8.44 -18.80
CA ASN A 167 14.69 -8.41 -20.24
C ASN A 167 15.63 -7.43 -20.96
N VAL A 168 15.99 -6.32 -20.33
CA VAL A 168 17.00 -5.38 -20.84
C VAL A 168 18.37 -6.05 -20.84
N ILE A 169 18.82 -6.58 -19.71
CA ILE A 169 20.14 -7.24 -19.60
C ILE A 169 20.28 -8.37 -20.62
N LYS A 170 19.23 -9.19 -20.82
CA LYS A 170 19.27 -10.31 -21.76
C LYS A 170 19.36 -9.89 -23.23
N ASN A 171 18.83 -8.71 -23.60
CA ASN A 171 18.67 -8.34 -25.01
C ASN A 171 19.49 -7.13 -25.44
N ILE A 172 20.07 -6.36 -24.53
CA ILE A 172 20.80 -5.12 -24.83
C ILE A 172 22.00 -5.35 -25.77
N LEU A 173 22.61 -6.53 -25.71
CA LEU A 173 23.73 -6.97 -26.56
C LEU A 173 23.30 -7.69 -27.85
N ASN A 174 22.00 -7.83 -28.09
CA ASN A 174 21.45 -8.49 -29.28
C ASN A 174 20.75 -7.47 -30.19
N GLU A 175 20.43 -7.87 -31.43
CA GLU A 175 19.66 -7.04 -32.37
C GLU A 175 18.28 -6.65 -31.81
N LYS A 176 17.67 -7.54 -31.02
CA LYS A 176 16.38 -7.33 -30.35
C LYS A 176 16.42 -6.20 -29.29
N GLY A 177 17.61 -5.73 -28.91
CA GLY A 177 17.82 -4.68 -27.92
C GLY A 177 17.88 -3.26 -28.48
N GLU A 178 17.66 -3.04 -29.78
CA GLU A 178 17.76 -1.72 -30.41
C GLU A 178 16.90 -0.65 -29.69
N ARG A 179 15.62 -0.98 -29.38
CA ARG A 179 14.74 -0.09 -28.61
C ARG A 179 15.27 0.22 -27.21
N GLN A 180 15.92 -0.75 -26.58
CA GLN A 180 16.48 -0.62 -25.24
C GLN A 180 17.73 0.25 -25.26
N ARG A 181 18.61 0.07 -26.26
CA ARG A 181 19.79 0.91 -26.49
C ARG A 181 19.42 2.35 -26.81
N LYS A 182 18.41 2.55 -27.66
CA LYS A 182 17.89 3.87 -28.00
C LYS A 182 17.38 4.62 -26.76
N HIS A 183 16.72 3.93 -25.83
CA HIS A 183 16.27 4.54 -24.59
C HIS A 183 17.39 4.77 -23.56
N LEU A 184 18.43 3.94 -23.56
CA LEU A 184 19.56 4.05 -22.62
C LEU A 184 20.56 5.15 -23.01
N TYR A 185 20.65 5.48 -24.30
CA TYR A 185 21.63 6.46 -24.82
C TYR A 185 21.01 7.66 -25.55
N ASP A 186 19.68 7.73 -25.63
CA ASP A 186 18.91 8.71 -26.43
C ASP A 186 19.36 8.82 -27.91
N LYS A 187 20.01 7.77 -28.42
CA LYS A 187 20.45 7.67 -29.81
C LYS A 187 20.66 6.22 -30.21
N ASP A 188 20.58 5.98 -31.51
CA ASP A 188 20.88 4.66 -32.07
C ASP A 188 22.40 4.43 -31.99
N ILE A 189 22.79 3.51 -31.09
CA ILE A 189 24.19 3.14 -30.84
C ILE A 189 24.40 1.68 -31.27
N SER A 190 25.49 1.45 -32.00
CA SER A 190 25.97 0.10 -32.31
C SER A 190 26.44 -0.61 -31.04
N ILE A 191 26.33 -1.93 -31.00
CA ILE A 191 26.84 -2.76 -29.89
C ILE A 191 28.33 -2.48 -29.65
N GLN A 192 29.12 -2.28 -30.72
CA GLN A 192 30.55 -1.97 -30.61
C GLN A 192 30.80 -0.62 -29.93
N ASP A 193 30.02 0.41 -30.27
CA ASP A 193 30.13 1.73 -29.65
C ASP A 193 29.68 1.71 -28.19
N MET A 194 28.71 0.85 -27.86
CA MET A 194 28.26 0.62 -26.50
C MET A 194 29.37 0.00 -25.64
N PHE A 195 30.05 -1.04 -26.15
CA PHE A 195 31.19 -1.65 -25.47
C PHE A 195 32.36 -0.66 -25.31
N ARG A 196 32.65 0.16 -26.32
CA ARG A 196 33.69 1.19 -26.23
C ARG A 196 33.38 2.19 -25.13
N LYS A 197 32.17 2.75 -25.11
CA LYS A 197 31.73 3.65 -24.03
C LYS A 197 31.80 3.02 -22.65
N TRP A 198 31.41 1.74 -22.53
CA TRP A 198 31.48 1.02 -21.26
C TRP A 198 32.93 0.82 -20.81
N LEU A 199 33.83 0.47 -21.74
CA LEU A 199 35.28 0.37 -21.47
C LEU A 199 35.87 1.73 -21.05
N ASP A 200 35.47 2.81 -21.70
CA ASP A 200 35.91 4.17 -21.34
C ASP A 200 35.43 4.56 -19.94
N GLN A 201 34.18 4.21 -19.58
CA GLN A 201 33.66 4.42 -18.22
C GLN A 201 34.41 3.60 -17.17
N GLN A 202 34.69 2.32 -17.45
CA GLN A 202 35.49 1.48 -16.54
C GLN A 202 36.91 2.03 -16.37
N ARG A 203 37.53 2.50 -17.46
CA ARG A 203 38.85 3.12 -17.43
C ARG A 203 38.86 4.38 -16.56
N MET A 204 37.87 5.26 -16.72
CA MET A 204 37.75 6.46 -15.87
C MET A 204 37.59 6.11 -14.39
N LEU A 205 36.82 5.07 -14.05
CA LEU A 205 36.65 4.62 -12.66
C LEU A 205 37.94 4.06 -12.05
N ILE A 206 38.74 3.34 -12.85
CA ILE A 206 40.04 2.81 -12.42
C ILE A 206 41.05 3.94 -12.24
N GLU A 207 41.14 4.86 -13.20
CA GLU A 207 42.05 6.03 -13.12
C GLU A 207 41.69 6.93 -11.93
N TYR A 208 40.40 7.15 -11.66
CA TYR A 208 39.95 7.90 -10.48
C TYR A 208 40.30 7.23 -9.15
N ARG A 209 40.35 5.88 -9.12
CA ARG A 209 40.73 5.10 -7.92
C ARG A 209 42.23 5.03 -7.66
N ILE A 210 43.06 5.33 -8.66
CA ILE A 210 44.52 5.34 -8.53
C ILE A 210 45.02 6.71 -8.07
N VAL A 211 44.22 7.76 -8.27
CA VAL A 211 44.55 9.15 -7.93
C VAL A 211 44.00 9.59 -6.56
N ALA A 212 43.11 8.80 -5.95
CA ALA A 212 42.57 9.01 -4.60
C ALA A 212 43.32 8.15 -3.56
#